data_AF-A0A519UWA2-F1
#
_entry.id   AF-A0A519UWA2-F1
#
_cell.length_a   1.000
_cell.length_b   1.000
_cell.length_c   1.000
_cell.angle_alpha   90.00
_cell.angle_beta   90.00
_cell.angle_gamma   90.00
#
_symmetry.space_group_name_H-M   'P 1'
#
loop_
_entity.id
_entity.type
_entity.pdbx_description
1 polymer ?
#
loop_
_entity_poly.entity_id
_entity_poly.type
_entity_poly.pdbx_seq_one_letter_code
_entity_poly.pdbx_strand_id
1 'polypeptide(L)'
;MIKKLLTTTLIFAGLVASAQTEGKITDPVEWINPLMGTQSKPDLSNGNTYPAIAVPWGMNFWTPQTGKMGNGWAYQYDQDKIRGFKQTHQPSPWMNDYGQFAIMPVTGKLKFNEDDRASWFSHKAEIAKPYYYSVYLADANVTTEITPT
;
A
#
# COMPACT_ATOMS: atom_id res chain seq x y z
N MET A 1 -19.52 31.27 -45.34
CA MET A 1 -19.63 31.31 -43.87
C MET A 1 -19.24 30.00 -43.19
N ILE A 2 -19.69 28.84 -43.69
CA ILE A 2 -19.43 27.51 -43.08
C ILE A 2 -17.93 27.16 -42.94
N LYS A 3 -17.09 27.49 -43.93
CA LYS A 3 -15.63 27.24 -43.84
C LYS A 3 -14.93 28.03 -42.73
N LYS A 4 -15.36 29.28 -42.45
CA LYS A 4 -14.81 30.10 -41.36
C LYS A 4 -15.25 29.55 -39.99
N LEU A 5 -16.48 29.03 -39.89
CA LEU A 5 -16.99 28.43 -38.66
C LEU A 5 -16.22 27.16 -38.27
N LEU A 6 -15.91 26.29 -39.26
CA LEU A 6 -15.10 25.08 -39.03
C LEU A 6 -13.66 25.38 -38.60
N THR A 7 -13.04 26.42 -39.15
CA THR A 7 -11.67 26.80 -38.77
C THR A 7 -11.62 27.34 -37.34
N THR A 8 -12.62 28.11 -36.91
CA THR A 8 -12.68 28.63 -35.53
C THR A 8 -12.89 27.50 -34.51
N THR A 9 -13.68 26.47 -34.83
CA THR A 9 -13.90 25.32 -33.93
C THR A 9 -12.64 24.46 -33.77
N LEU A 10 -11.84 24.27 -34.82
CA LEU A 10 -10.56 23.54 -34.72
C LEU A 10 -9.52 24.29 -33.88
N ILE A 11 -9.48 25.62 -33.96
CA ILE A 11 -8.55 26.44 -33.16
C ILE A 11 -8.94 26.42 -31.68
N PHE A 12 -10.25 26.38 -31.37
CA PHE A 12 -10.73 26.28 -29.99
C PHE A 12 -10.50 24.88 -29.39
N ALA A 13 -10.56 23.82 -30.18
CA ALA A 13 -10.25 22.46 -29.73
C ALA A 13 -8.76 22.26 -29.38
N GLY A 14 -7.85 23.01 -30.01
CA GLY A 14 -6.42 22.97 -29.68
C GLY A 14 -6.06 23.62 -28.34
N LEU A 15 -6.88 24.56 -27.85
CA LEU A 15 -6.66 25.26 -26.57
C LEU A 15 -7.10 24.45 -25.34
N VAL A 16 -7.93 23.41 -25.53
CA VAL A 16 -8.38 22.52 -24.43
C VAL A 16 -7.46 21.29 -24.28
N ALA A 17 -6.43 21.17 -25.13
CA ALA A 17 -5.34 20.24 -24.91
C ALA A 17 -4.38 20.79 -23.85
N SER A 18 -4.87 20.99 -22.63
CA SER A 18 -4.01 20.96 -21.45
C SER A 18 -3.48 19.54 -21.33
N ALA A 19 -2.40 19.25 -22.05
CA ALA A 19 -1.57 18.10 -21.77
C ALA A 19 -1.25 18.15 -20.27
N GLN A 20 -1.65 17.12 -19.53
CA GLN A 20 -1.24 16.97 -18.14
C GLN A 20 0.28 16.92 -18.16
N THR A 21 0.93 18.02 -17.79
CA THR A 21 2.33 18.02 -17.47
C THR A 21 2.46 17.22 -16.18
N GLU A 22 2.65 15.91 -16.28
CA GLU A 22 3.12 15.13 -15.15
C GLU A 22 4.45 15.76 -14.72
N GLY A 23 4.50 16.22 -13.47
CA GLY A 23 5.72 16.78 -12.91
C GLY A 23 6.82 15.74 -13.05
N LYS A 24 7.96 16.14 -13.63
CA LYS A 24 9.11 15.24 -13.76
C LYS A 24 9.46 14.73 -12.36
N ILE A 25 9.34 13.43 -12.14
CA ILE A 25 9.77 12.80 -10.90
C ILE A 25 11.27 13.04 -10.75
N THR A 26 11.64 13.85 -9.76
CA THR A 26 13.05 14.22 -9.53
C THR A 26 13.75 13.28 -8.57
N ASP A 27 13.02 12.66 -7.64
CA ASP A 27 13.58 11.74 -6.66
C ASP A 27 13.41 10.27 -7.11
N PRO A 28 14.51 9.49 -7.25
CA PRO A 28 14.45 8.08 -7.62
C PRO A 28 13.55 7.22 -6.73
N VAL A 29 13.39 7.57 -5.45
CA VAL A 29 12.56 6.79 -4.51
C VAL A 29 11.11 6.70 -4.94
N GLU A 30 10.63 7.68 -5.72
CA GLU A 30 9.24 7.73 -6.18
C GLU A 30 8.90 6.66 -7.22
N TRP A 31 9.90 6.07 -7.88
CA TRP A 31 9.73 4.95 -8.80
C TRP A 31 9.55 3.60 -8.08
N ILE A 32 9.87 3.53 -6.80
CA ILE A 32 9.84 2.28 -6.04
C ILE A 32 8.40 1.91 -5.72
N ASN A 33 8.04 0.66 -6.03
CA ASN A 33 6.77 0.05 -5.65
C ASN A 33 7.01 -1.08 -4.63
N PRO A 34 6.81 -0.82 -3.32
CA PRO A 34 6.92 -1.86 -2.28
C PRO A 34 5.94 -3.03 -2.45
N LEU A 35 4.85 -2.85 -3.22
CA LEU A 35 3.87 -3.90 -3.47
C LEU A 35 4.28 -4.86 -4.59
N MET A 36 5.37 -4.58 -5.32
CA MET A 36 5.87 -5.49 -6.35
C MET A 36 6.24 -6.85 -5.72
N GLY A 37 5.61 -7.93 -6.22
CA GLY A 37 5.78 -9.30 -5.73
C GLY A 37 4.82 -9.74 -4.62
N THR A 38 3.99 -8.84 -4.10
CA THR A 38 3.06 -9.13 -2.98
C THR A 38 1.81 -9.90 -3.41
N GLN A 39 1.48 -9.91 -4.69
CA GLN A 39 0.43 -10.76 -5.26
C GLN A 39 0.98 -12.17 -5.53
N SER A 40 1.34 -12.88 -4.45
CA SER A 40 1.92 -14.23 -4.50
C SER A 40 1.09 -15.22 -3.68
N LYS A 41 1.15 -16.50 -4.06
CA LYS A 41 0.49 -17.62 -3.37
C LYS A 41 1.51 -18.70 -3.02
N PRO A 42 1.23 -19.59 -2.04
CA PRO A 42 2.12 -20.71 -1.73
C PRO A 42 2.45 -21.59 -2.95
N ASP A 43 1.45 -21.80 -3.83
CA ASP A 43 1.59 -22.67 -5.00
C ASP A 43 2.35 -22.00 -6.17
N LEU A 44 2.36 -20.66 -6.22
CA LEU A 44 3.05 -19.90 -7.27
C LEU A 44 3.46 -18.51 -6.77
N SER A 45 4.77 -18.28 -6.77
CA SER A 45 5.37 -17.01 -6.37
C SER A 45 5.48 -16.04 -7.54
N ASN A 46 5.02 -14.81 -7.32
CA ASN A 46 5.35 -13.65 -8.16
C ASN A 46 6.45 -12.78 -7.52
N GLY A 47 7.07 -13.27 -6.44
CA GLY A 47 8.12 -12.59 -5.67
C GLY A 47 8.14 -12.97 -4.20
N ASN A 48 6.98 -13.32 -3.62
CA ASN A 48 6.82 -13.66 -2.19
C ASN A 48 7.35 -12.54 -1.27
N THR A 49 7.07 -11.29 -1.62
CA THR A 49 7.46 -10.11 -0.85
C THR A 49 6.29 -9.61 0.01
N TYR A 50 6.59 -8.72 0.94
CA TYR A 50 5.64 -7.86 1.64
C TYR A 50 6.13 -6.41 1.51
N PRO A 51 5.26 -5.40 1.63
CA PRO A 51 5.67 -4.00 1.55
C PRO A 51 6.48 -3.61 2.78
N ALA A 52 7.80 -3.73 2.68
CA ALA A 52 8.72 -3.33 3.74
C ALA A 52 8.86 -1.80 3.78
N ILE A 53 8.29 -1.20 4.83
CA ILE A 53 8.43 0.22 5.12
C ILE A 53 9.59 0.35 6.10
N ALA A 54 10.73 0.81 5.61
CA ALA A 54 11.99 0.83 6.34
C ALA A 54 13.01 1.81 5.74
N VAL A 55 13.97 2.20 6.56
CA VAL A 55 15.25 2.75 6.07
C VAL A 55 16.15 1.62 5.55
N PRO A 56 17.15 1.91 4.70
CA PRO A 56 18.12 0.91 4.25
C PRO A 56 18.78 0.20 5.44
N TRP A 57 18.68 -1.13 5.49
CA TRP A 57 19.18 -1.98 6.58
C TRP A 57 18.63 -1.63 7.97
N GLY A 58 17.44 -1.02 8.05
CA GLY A 58 16.76 -0.75 9.31
C GLY A 58 16.63 -2.03 10.15
N MET A 59 16.89 -1.92 11.45
CA MET A 59 16.81 -3.08 12.35
C MET A 59 15.38 -3.63 12.43
N ASN A 60 14.38 -2.75 12.39
CA ASN A 60 12.96 -3.09 12.50
C ASN A 60 12.23 -2.63 11.23
N PHE A 61 11.64 -3.57 10.48
CA PHE A 61 10.78 -3.23 9.35
C PHE A 61 9.32 -3.15 9.80
N TRP A 62 8.53 -2.31 9.13
CA TRP A 62 7.09 -2.22 9.34
C TRP A 62 6.34 -2.67 8.09
N THR A 63 5.23 -3.37 8.27
CA THR A 63 4.34 -3.78 7.17
C THR A 63 2.88 -3.81 7.64
N PRO A 64 1.90 -3.44 6.80
CA PRO A 64 0.53 -3.92 6.99
C PRO A 64 0.51 -5.45 7.04
N GLN A 65 -0.36 -6.00 7.90
CA GLN A 65 -0.56 -7.44 8.03
C GLN A 65 -1.99 -7.79 7.59
N THR A 66 -2.11 -8.61 6.55
CA THR A 66 -3.40 -9.17 6.10
C THR A 66 -3.53 -10.65 6.46
N GLY A 67 -2.42 -11.39 6.51
CA GLY A 67 -2.35 -12.79 6.93
C GLY A 67 -2.43 -12.99 8.45
N LYS A 68 -2.90 -14.17 8.89
CA LYS A 68 -2.99 -14.55 10.31
C LYS A 68 -1.62 -14.50 11.01
N MET A 69 -1.61 -14.21 12.30
CA MET A 69 -0.37 -14.23 13.10
C MET A 69 0.34 -15.59 12.98
N GLY A 70 1.64 -15.57 12.67
CA GLY A 70 2.44 -16.78 12.43
C GLY A 70 2.39 -17.33 10.99
N ASN A 71 1.55 -16.80 10.10
CA ASN A 71 1.60 -17.12 8.69
C ASN A 71 2.75 -16.37 8.00
N GLY A 72 3.59 -17.08 7.23
CA GLY A 72 4.68 -16.50 6.46
C GLY A 72 4.22 -15.52 5.37
N TRP A 73 3.01 -15.66 4.85
CA TRP A 73 2.39 -14.67 3.96
C TRP A 73 1.73 -13.57 4.79
N ALA A 74 2.55 -12.75 5.46
CA ALA A 74 2.09 -11.70 6.36
C ALA A 74 1.24 -10.63 5.65
N TYR A 75 1.57 -10.33 4.40
CA TYR A 75 0.77 -9.49 3.50
C TYR A 75 0.61 -10.20 2.15
N GLN A 76 -0.59 -10.14 1.60
CA GLN A 76 -0.89 -10.57 0.23
C GLN A 76 -1.84 -9.55 -0.39
N TYR A 77 -1.56 -9.17 -1.63
CA TYR A 77 -2.32 -8.15 -2.36
C TYR A 77 -3.82 -8.52 -2.49
N ASP A 78 -4.15 -9.78 -2.75
CA ASP A 78 -5.53 -10.22 -2.94
C ASP A 78 -6.36 -10.29 -1.63
N GLN A 79 -5.84 -9.81 -0.49
CA GLN A 79 -6.56 -9.81 0.78
C GLN A 79 -7.27 -8.48 1.02
N ASP A 80 -8.52 -8.56 1.45
CA ASP A 80 -9.36 -7.36 1.57
C ASP A 80 -9.34 -6.71 2.97
N LYS A 81 -8.62 -7.31 3.93
CA LYS A 81 -8.59 -6.86 5.32
C LYS A 81 -7.19 -6.77 5.89
N ILE A 82 -6.94 -5.69 6.63
CA ILE A 82 -5.76 -5.51 7.48
C ILE A 82 -6.15 -5.81 8.92
N ARG A 83 -5.35 -6.63 9.60
CA ARG A 83 -5.56 -7.04 11.01
C ARG A 83 -4.55 -6.43 11.98
N GLY A 84 -3.62 -5.65 11.47
CA GLY A 84 -2.63 -4.89 12.24
C GLY A 84 -1.51 -4.35 11.37
N PHE A 85 -0.71 -3.49 11.97
CA PHE A 85 0.54 -2.99 11.43
C PHE A 85 1.67 -3.59 12.25
N LYS A 86 2.48 -4.40 11.58
CA LYS A 86 3.38 -5.36 12.18
C LYS A 86 4.82 -4.86 12.10
N GLN A 87 5.52 -4.89 13.24
CA GLN A 87 6.99 -4.88 13.25
C GLN A 87 7.49 -6.29 12.90
N THR A 88 8.38 -6.40 11.92
CA THR A 88 8.82 -7.68 11.35
C THR A 88 10.32 -7.70 11.06
N HIS A 89 10.89 -8.91 11.09
CA HIS A 89 12.26 -9.22 10.66
C HIS A 89 12.27 -10.37 9.63
N GLN A 90 11.10 -10.68 9.04
CA GLN A 90 10.90 -11.85 8.21
C GLN A 90 11.72 -11.75 6.90
N PRO A 91 12.67 -12.65 6.61
CA PRO A 91 13.41 -12.58 5.35
C PRO A 91 12.67 -13.25 4.19
N SER A 92 11.77 -14.20 4.48
CA SER A 92 10.93 -14.89 3.49
C SER A 92 9.74 -15.57 4.18
N PRO A 93 8.63 -15.87 3.47
CA PRO A 93 7.50 -16.60 4.05
C PRO A 93 7.89 -17.99 4.57
N TRP A 94 8.95 -18.60 4.02
CA TRP A 94 9.40 -19.94 4.39
C TRP A 94 10.19 -19.97 5.70
N MET A 95 10.99 -18.93 5.95
CA MET A 95 11.75 -18.78 7.18
C MET A 95 10.87 -18.26 8.34
N ASN A 96 9.78 -17.57 8.00
CA ASN A 96 8.90 -16.92 8.94
C ASN A 96 9.63 -15.81 9.74
N ASP A 97 9.01 -15.36 10.82
CA ASP A 97 9.33 -14.11 11.49
C ASP A 97 9.69 -14.29 12.97
N TYR A 98 10.43 -13.33 13.53
CA TYR A 98 10.81 -13.29 14.94
C TYR A 98 10.77 -11.85 15.47
N GLY A 99 10.77 -11.67 16.79
CA GLY A 99 10.74 -10.33 17.41
C GLY A 99 9.55 -9.48 16.96
N GLN A 100 8.42 -10.14 16.66
CA GLN A 100 7.28 -9.55 15.99
C GLN A 100 6.17 -9.15 16.97
N PHE A 101 5.54 -8.01 16.72
CA PHE A 101 4.30 -7.58 17.34
C PHE A 101 3.51 -6.71 16.35
N ALA A 102 2.24 -6.47 16.63
CA ALA A 102 1.39 -5.63 15.79
C ALA A 102 0.58 -4.63 16.61
N ILE A 103 0.37 -3.45 16.03
CA ILE A 103 -0.50 -2.40 16.55
C ILE A 103 -1.67 -2.25 15.57
N MET A 104 -2.90 -2.12 16.08
CA MET A 104 -4.09 -1.92 15.25
C MET A 104 -4.97 -0.83 15.88
N PRO A 105 -5.18 0.32 15.23
CA PRO A 105 -6.15 1.28 15.69
C PRO A 105 -7.56 0.72 15.46
N VAL A 106 -8.40 0.84 16.49
CA VAL A 106 -9.80 0.43 16.46
C VAL A 106 -10.66 1.52 17.08
N THR A 107 -11.90 1.63 16.64
CA THR A 107 -12.90 2.54 17.19
C THR A 107 -14.12 1.77 17.70
N GLY A 108 -14.89 2.38 18.60
CA GLY A 108 -16.04 1.74 19.22
C GLY A 108 -15.64 0.76 20.32
N LYS A 109 -16.00 -0.53 20.17
CA LYS A 109 -15.75 -1.55 21.19
C LYS A 109 -14.31 -2.06 21.10
N LEU A 110 -13.70 -2.34 22.25
CA LEU A 110 -12.39 -2.99 22.31
C LEU A 110 -12.48 -4.39 21.69
N LYS A 111 -11.59 -4.68 20.73
CA LYS A 111 -11.46 -5.99 20.09
C LYS A 111 -10.01 -6.40 20.11
N PHE A 112 -9.72 -7.52 20.77
CA PHE A 112 -8.35 -8.04 20.87
C PHE A 112 -8.04 -9.10 19.81
N ASN A 113 -8.96 -10.03 19.56
CA ASN A 113 -8.73 -11.11 18.59
C ASN A 113 -8.49 -10.54 17.19
N GLU A 114 -7.56 -11.15 16.46
CA GLU A 114 -7.08 -10.62 15.18
C GLU A 114 -8.18 -10.52 14.10
N ASP A 115 -9.08 -11.50 14.04
CA ASP A 115 -10.17 -11.53 13.06
C ASP A 115 -11.28 -10.53 13.43
N ASP A 116 -11.49 -10.25 14.72
CA ASP A 116 -12.50 -9.31 15.20
C ASP A 116 -12.11 -7.84 14.95
N ARG A 117 -10.81 -7.53 15.15
CA ARG A 117 -10.25 -6.19 14.98
C ARG A 117 -9.87 -5.85 13.53
N ALA A 118 -9.86 -6.84 12.64
CA ALA A 118 -9.51 -6.63 11.24
C ALA A 118 -10.50 -5.68 10.55
N SER A 119 -9.97 -4.77 9.74
CA SER A 119 -10.75 -3.79 8.99
C SER A 119 -10.60 -4.01 7.50
N TRP A 120 -11.71 -3.85 6.78
CA TRP A 120 -11.68 -3.71 5.32
C TRP A 120 -10.82 -2.51 4.90
N PHE A 121 -10.11 -2.66 3.78
CA PHE A 121 -9.37 -1.60 3.10
C PHE A 121 -9.41 -1.80 1.58
N SER A 122 -8.88 -0.84 0.82
CA SER A 122 -8.70 -0.96 -0.63
C SER A 122 -7.36 -0.37 -1.04
N HIS A 123 -6.68 -0.99 -2.00
CA HIS A 123 -5.46 -0.44 -2.58
C HIS A 123 -5.64 0.95 -3.21
N LYS A 124 -6.87 1.35 -3.55
CA LYS A 124 -7.17 2.72 -4.02
C LYS A 124 -6.98 3.79 -2.94
N ALA A 125 -7.07 3.37 -1.67
CA ALA A 125 -6.87 4.22 -0.50
C ALA A 125 -5.65 3.75 0.31
N GLU A 126 -4.71 3.05 -0.34
CA GLU A 126 -3.44 2.61 0.23
C GLU A 126 -2.30 3.33 -0.51
N ILE A 127 -1.38 3.89 0.24
CA ILE A 127 -0.13 4.46 -0.26
C ILE A 127 0.99 3.66 0.38
N ALA A 128 1.80 2.99 -0.44
CA ALA A 128 2.97 2.26 0.00
C ALA A 128 4.22 2.86 -0.65
N LYS A 129 5.10 3.44 0.17
CA LYS A 129 6.43 3.94 -0.19
C LYS A 129 7.45 3.36 0.79
N PRO A 130 8.73 3.19 0.40
CA PRO A 130 9.74 2.65 1.33
C PRO A 130 9.83 3.42 2.66
N TYR A 131 9.62 4.74 2.60
CA TYR A 131 9.73 5.66 3.74
C TYR A 131 8.40 6.03 4.41
N TYR A 132 7.26 5.63 3.83
CA TYR A 132 5.94 6.05 4.29
C TYR A 132 4.85 5.07 3.85
N TYR A 133 3.97 4.72 4.78
CA TYR A 133 2.77 3.96 4.49
C TYR A 133 1.53 4.67 5.00
N SER A 134 0.45 4.65 4.23
CA SER A 134 -0.86 5.16 4.64
C SER A 134 -1.97 4.27 4.14
N VAL A 135 -2.98 4.03 4.97
CA VAL A 135 -4.17 3.31 4.55
C VAL A 135 -5.40 3.79 5.30
N TYR A 136 -6.53 3.87 4.59
CA TYR A 136 -7.84 4.06 5.20
C TYR A 136 -8.46 2.72 5.61
N LEU A 137 -8.79 2.60 6.90
CA LEU A 137 -9.45 1.44 7.50
C LEU A 137 -10.95 1.72 7.59
N ALA A 138 -11.74 1.09 6.72
CA ALA A 138 -13.16 1.38 6.55
C ALA A 138 -14.01 1.07 7.80
N ASP A 139 -13.74 -0.05 8.48
CA ASP A 139 -14.54 -0.47 9.64
C ASP A 139 -14.27 0.39 10.88
N ALA A 140 -13.04 0.89 11.01
CA ALA A 140 -12.65 1.79 12.09
C ALA A 140 -12.93 3.27 11.76
N ASN A 141 -13.14 3.61 10.48
CA ASN A 141 -13.15 4.97 9.96
C ASN A 141 -11.90 5.76 10.39
N VAL A 142 -10.72 5.17 10.21
CA VAL A 142 -9.42 5.73 10.62
C VAL A 142 -8.43 5.63 9.47
N THR A 143 -7.71 6.72 9.21
CA THR A 143 -6.49 6.68 8.39
C THR A 143 -5.31 6.39 9.30
N THR A 144 -4.52 5.37 8.95
CA THR A 144 -3.28 5.04 9.68
C THR A 144 -2.09 5.40 8.82
N GLU A 145 -1.09 6.04 9.40
CA GLU A 145 0.16 6.44 8.75
C GLU A 145 1.36 5.92 9.54
N ILE A 146 2.41 5.45 8.85
CA ILE A 146 3.64 4.91 9.45
C ILE A 146 4.86 5.46 8.72
N THR A 147 5.82 5.97 9.50
CA THR A 147 7.16 6.37 9.04
C THR A 147 8.21 5.74 9.96
N PRO A 148 9.09 4.86 9.46
CA PRO A 148 10.16 4.23 10.23
C PRO A 148 11.41 5.13 10.29
N THR A 149 12.36 4.75 11.16
CA THR A 149 13.67 5.42 11.35
C THR A 149 14.82 4.45 11.18
#